data_AF-A0A933DQW0-F1
#
_entry.id   AF-A0A933DQW0-F1
#
_cell.length_a   1.000
_cell.length_b   1.000
_cell.length_c   1.000
_cell.angle_alpha   90.00
_cell.angle_beta   90.00
_cell.angle_gamma   90.00
#
_symmetry.space_group_name_H-M   'P 1'
#
loop_
_entity.id
_entity.type
_entity.pdbx_description
1 polymer ?
#
loop_
_entity_poly.entity_id
_entity_poly.type
_entity_poly.pdbx_seq_one_letter_code
_entity_poly.pdbx_strand_id
1 'polypeptide(L)'
;MKVSQQLTDLIPKIKNTNEKAFLTEAINCYRVEAYRATIILVWIITVDHLQSYIFGSRLNDFNTAFAKSPDKKISKIVNYDDFGELKESKFIELAKSAGIISTDVRKILDEKLGIRNSAAHPSGIVFSGHKTTEFILDLITNVVLKY
;
A
#
# COMPACT_ATOMS: atom_id res chain seq x y z
N MET A 1 -4.64 -4.84 25.23
CA MET A 1 -3.97 -6.08 24.77
C MET A 1 -2.67 -5.71 24.04
N LYS A 2 -1.55 -6.42 24.29
CA LYS A 2 -0.17 -6.06 23.85
C LYS A 2 -0.02 -5.76 22.36
N VAL A 3 -0.78 -6.44 21.50
CA VAL A 3 -0.79 -6.25 20.03
C VAL A 3 -1.26 -4.85 19.62
N SER A 4 -2.30 -4.32 20.28
CA SER A 4 -2.81 -2.97 19.95
C SER A 4 -1.80 -1.87 20.29
N GLN A 5 -0.97 -2.07 21.32
CA GLN A 5 0.10 -1.13 21.67
C GLN A 5 1.16 -1.09 20.57
N GLN A 6 1.66 -2.25 20.13
CA GLN A 6 2.66 -2.34 19.06
C GLN A 6 2.21 -1.63 17.77
N LEU A 7 0.93 -1.75 17.42
CA LEU A 7 0.37 -1.05 16.25
C LEU A 7 0.29 0.47 16.47
N THR A 8 -0.09 0.90 17.68
CA THR A 8 -0.17 2.33 18.04
C THR A 8 1.21 3.00 18.01
N ASP A 9 2.27 2.25 18.36
CA ASP A 9 3.66 2.75 18.33
C ASP A 9 4.19 3.02 16.91
N LEU A 10 3.47 2.62 15.85
CA LEU A 10 3.80 2.94 14.46
C LEU A 10 3.35 4.35 14.06
N ILE A 11 2.25 4.86 14.63
CA ILE A 11 1.67 6.17 14.30
C ILE A 11 2.69 7.32 14.41
N PRO A 12 3.46 7.48 15.51
CA PRO A 12 4.40 8.58 15.62
C PRO A 12 5.58 8.49 14.63
N LYS A 13 5.82 7.32 14.01
CA LYS A 13 6.93 7.12 13.07
C LYS A 13 6.63 7.61 11.65
N ILE A 14 5.35 7.67 11.28
CA ILE A 14 4.91 8.26 10.02
C ILE A 14 5.19 9.78 10.07
N LYS A 15 5.59 10.40 8.97
CA LYS A 15 5.83 11.85 8.91
C LYS A 15 4.60 12.62 8.40
N ASN A 16 3.99 12.11 7.34
CA ASN A 16 2.83 12.71 6.69
C ASN A 16 1.60 12.69 7.61
N THR A 17 0.98 13.85 7.81
CA THR A 17 -0.17 14.02 8.70
C THR A 17 -1.42 13.28 8.21
N ASN A 18 -1.63 13.22 6.90
CA ASN A 18 -2.77 12.50 6.32
C ASN A 18 -2.59 10.98 6.51
N GLU A 19 -1.41 10.45 6.20
CA GLU A 19 -1.08 9.03 6.43
C GLU A 19 -1.24 8.65 7.91
N LYS A 20 -0.84 9.53 8.86
CA LYS A 20 -1.09 9.34 10.30
C LYS A 20 -2.56 9.23 10.64
N ALA A 21 -3.39 10.12 10.07
CA ALA A 21 -4.83 10.13 10.33
C ALA A 21 -5.47 8.82 9.86
N PHE A 22 -5.15 8.38 8.64
CA PHE A 22 -5.64 7.12 8.09
C PHE A 22 -5.14 5.90 8.89
N LEU A 23 -3.88 5.87 9.32
CA LEU A 23 -3.38 4.75 10.15
C LEU A 23 -4.08 4.72 11.52
N THR A 24 -4.35 5.89 12.09
CA THR A 24 -5.11 6.01 13.33
C THR A 24 -6.52 5.46 13.16
N GLU A 25 -7.20 5.80 12.07
CA GLU A 25 -8.51 5.25 11.72
C GLU A 25 -8.47 3.73 11.54
N ALA A 26 -7.47 3.21 10.80
CA ALA A 26 -7.29 1.77 10.62
C ALA A 26 -7.11 1.03 11.96
N ILE A 27 -6.33 1.60 12.89
CA ILE A 27 -6.13 1.02 14.22
C ILE A 27 -7.42 1.09 15.06
N ASN A 28 -8.24 2.13 14.89
CA ASN A 28 -9.55 2.19 15.53
C ASN A 28 -10.50 1.11 14.97
N CYS A 29 -10.51 0.86 13.66
CA CYS A 29 -11.22 -0.29 13.07
C CYS A 29 -10.72 -1.62 13.65
N TYR A 30 -9.40 -1.79 13.78
CA TYR A 30 -8.80 -3.00 14.33
C TYR A 30 -9.30 -3.27 15.76
N ARG A 31 -9.39 -2.23 16.60
CA ARG A 31 -9.81 -2.34 18.01
C ARG A 31 -11.25 -2.83 18.19
N VAL A 32 -12.11 -2.58 17.21
CA VAL A 32 -13.50 -3.06 17.18
C VAL A 32 -13.66 -4.30 16.30
N GLU A 33 -12.55 -4.98 15.98
CA GLU A 33 -12.50 -6.19 15.17
C GLU A 33 -13.01 -6.02 13.73
N ALA A 34 -13.06 -4.78 13.23
CA ALA A 34 -13.35 -4.45 11.83
C ALA A 34 -12.11 -4.69 10.95
N TYR A 35 -11.66 -5.94 10.89
CA TYR A 35 -10.41 -6.36 10.24
C TYR A 35 -10.40 -6.09 8.73
N ARG A 36 -11.53 -6.26 8.05
CA ARG A 36 -11.65 -5.95 6.61
C ARG A 36 -11.42 -4.46 6.35
N ALA A 37 -12.05 -3.59 7.14
CA ALA A 37 -11.86 -2.13 7.04
C ALA A 37 -10.40 -1.75 7.33
N THR A 38 -9.80 -2.37 8.36
CA THR A 38 -8.38 -2.17 8.69
C THR A 38 -7.47 -2.48 7.49
N ILE A 39 -7.65 -3.65 6.86
CA ILE A 39 -6.87 -4.08 5.69
C ILE A 39 -7.01 -3.08 4.54
N ILE A 40 -8.24 -2.63 4.26
CA ILE A 40 -8.51 -1.67 3.18
C ILE A 40 -7.81 -0.33 3.45
N LEU A 41 -7.96 0.23 4.66
CA LEU A 41 -7.35 1.51 5.02
C LEU A 41 -5.81 1.47 4.97
N VAL A 42 -5.19 0.41 5.49
CA VAL A 42 -3.73 0.25 5.47
C VAL A 42 -3.22 0.12 4.03
N TRP A 43 -3.95 -0.59 3.17
CA TRP A 43 -3.60 -0.69 1.76
C TRP A 43 -3.68 0.67 1.05
N ILE A 44 -4.72 1.46 1.30
CA ILE A 44 -4.87 2.82 0.76
C ILE A 44 -3.66 3.68 1.11
N ILE A 45 -3.27 3.71 2.39
CA ILE A 45 -2.09 4.46 2.87
C ILE A 45 -0.84 4.02 2.11
N THR A 46 -0.65 2.71 1.95
CA THR A 46 0.56 2.15 1.34
C THR A 46 0.69 2.54 -0.12
N VAL A 47 -0.41 2.46 -0.88
CA VAL A 47 -0.40 2.80 -2.31
C VAL A 47 -0.25 4.31 -2.51
N ASP A 48 -1.00 5.13 -1.77
CA ASP A 48 -0.91 6.60 -1.81
C ASP A 48 0.51 7.07 -1.49
N HIS A 49 1.12 6.49 -0.46
CA HIS A 49 2.49 6.79 -0.05
C HIS A 49 3.50 6.48 -1.17
N LEU A 50 3.43 5.29 -1.78
CA LEU A 50 4.32 4.93 -2.89
C LEU A 50 4.09 5.80 -4.13
N GLN A 51 2.84 6.10 -4.47
CA GLN A 51 2.51 7.00 -5.58
C GLN A 51 3.07 8.39 -5.32
N SER A 52 2.94 8.92 -4.10
CA SER A 52 3.49 10.21 -3.70
C SER A 52 5.02 10.23 -3.75
N TYR A 53 5.69 9.20 -3.24
CA TYR A 53 7.15 9.06 -3.33
C TYR A 53 7.62 9.03 -4.80
N ILE A 54 6.94 8.26 -5.65
CA ILE A 54 7.25 8.17 -7.07
C ILE A 54 7.01 9.51 -7.76
N PHE A 55 5.87 10.13 -7.55
CA PHE A 55 5.52 11.40 -8.18
C PHE A 55 6.49 12.52 -7.78
N GLY A 56 6.87 12.58 -6.51
CA GLY A 56 7.74 13.62 -5.98
C GLY A 56 9.21 13.46 -6.33
N SER A 57 9.71 12.24 -6.56
CA SER A 57 11.16 12.01 -6.69
C SER A 57 11.61 10.98 -7.71
N ARG A 58 10.75 10.05 -8.14
CA ARG A 58 11.11 8.92 -9.03
C ARG A 58 10.30 8.87 -10.33
N LEU A 59 9.60 9.95 -10.68
CA LEU A 59 8.63 9.97 -11.78
C LEU A 59 9.29 9.65 -13.13
N ASN A 60 10.51 10.16 -13.37
CA ASN A 60 11.25 9.90 -14.61
C ASN A 60 11.62 8.42 -14.77
N ASP A 61 12.10 7.78 -13.70
CA ASP A 61 12.43 6.34 -13.70
C ASP A 61 11.18 5.51 -13.97
N PHE A 62 10.09 5.83 -13.26
CA PHE A 62 8.81 5.16 -13.40
C PHE A 62 8.26 5.30 -14.83
N ASN A 63 8.24 6.51 -15.38
CA ASN A 63 7.76 6.76 -16.74
C ASN A 63 8.66 6.11 -17.81
N THR A 64 9.96 6.00 -17.57
CA THR A 64 10.88 5.29 -18.48
C THR A 64 10.58 3.80 -18.52
N ALA A 65 10.32 3.18 -17.36
CA ALA A 65 9.89 1.80 -17.30
C ALA A 65 8.49 1.64 -17.91
N PHE A 66 7.59 2.57 -17.60
CA PHE A 66 6.23 2.55 -18.12
C PHE A 66 6.26 2.60 -19.64
N ALA A 67 7.02 3.50 -20.28
CA ALA A 67 7.18 3.64 -21.74
C ALA A 67 7.34 2.30 -22.49
N LYS A 68 8.00 1.32 -21.88
CA LYS A 68 8.28 0.00 -22.45
C LYS A 68 7.14 -1.02 -22.31
N SER A 69 6.11 -0.73 -21.53
CA SER A 69 4.96 -1.62 -21.35
C SER A 69 4.10 -1.65 -22.62
N PRO A 70 3.75 -2.83 -23.16
CA PRO A 70 3.06 -2.96 -24.44
C PRO A 70 1.57 -2.58 -24.43
N ASP A 71 0.95 -2.51 -23.25
CA ASP A 71 -0.50 -2.44 -23.09
C ASP A 71 -0.90 -1.19 -22.31
N LYS A 72 -1.51 -0.19 -22.97
CA LYS A 72 -1.66 1.16 -22.41
C LYS A 72 -2.85 1.97 -22.93
N LYS A 73 -3.76 2.34 -22.02
CA LYS A 73 -4.69 3.47 -22.22
C LYS A 73 -3.99 4.83 -22.10
N ILE A 74 -2.99 4.94 -21.22
CA ILE A 74 -2.12 6.12 -21.05
C ILE A 74 -0.66 5.69 -21.13
N SER A 75 0.22 6.54 -21.66
CA SER A 75 1.61 6.16 -21.94
C SER A 75 2.63 6.56 -20.85
N LYS A 76 2.27 7.54 -20.02
CA LYS A 76 3.07 8.10 -18.93
C LYS A 76 2.15 8.72 -17.88
N ILE A 77 2.67 8.91 -16.67
CA ILE A 77 2.07 9.71 -15.60
C ILE A 77 2.53 11.15 -15.77
N VAL A 78 1.58 12.08 -15.87
CA VAL A 78 1.80 13.53 -15.97
C VAL A 78 1.25 14.22 -14.73
N ASN A 79 0.01 13.87 -14.35
CA ASN A 79 -0.65 14.33 -13.15
C ASN A 79 -0.75 13.19 -12.14
N TYR A 80 -0.93 13.54 -10.87
CA TYR A 80 -1.07 12.54 -9.81
C TYR A 80 -2.26 11.59 -10.08
N ASP A 81 -3.39 12.14 -10.53
CA ASP A 81 -4.61 11.35 -10.82
C ASP A 81 -4.41 10.30 -11.93
N ASP A 82 -3.39 10.44 -12.78
CA ASP A 82 -3.10 9.46 -13.84
C ASP A 82 -2.73 8.08 -13.26
N PHE A 83 -2.30 8.00 -11.99
CA PHE A 83 -2.10 6.71 -11.32
C PHE A 83 -3.40 5.90 -11.19
N GLY A 84 -4.56 6.56 -11.12
CA GLY A 84 -5.87 5.91 -11.04
C GLY A 84 -6.23 5.10 -12.29
N GLU A 85 -5.61 5.42 -13.43
CA GLU A 85 -5.78 4.67 -14.69
C GLU A 85 -4.98 3.36 -14.73
N LEU A 86 -4.08 3.14 -13.75
CA LEU A 86 -3.29 1.93 -13.63
C LEU A 86 -3.94 0.93 -12.68
N LYS A 87 -4.03 -0.33 -13.12
CA LYS A 87 -4.25 -1.44 -12.18
C LYS A 87 -3.10 -1.48 -11.18
N GLU A 88 -3.40 -1.69 -9.91
CA GLU A 88 -2.39 -1.72 -8.85
C GLU A 88 -1.31 -2.79 -9.07
N SER A 89 -1.69 -3.96 -9.61
CA SER A 89 -0.72 -5.00 -10.01
C SER A 89 0.27 -4.49 -11.06
N LYS A 90 -0.22 -3.69 -12.02
CA LYS A 90 0.64 -3.07 -13.03
C LYS A 90 1.51 -1.97 -12.45
N PHE A 91 0.97 -1.17 -11.54
CA PHE A 91 1.75 -0.17 -10.80
C PHE A 91 2.91 -0.81 -10.04
N ILE A 92 2.68 -1.91 -9.30
CA ILE A 92 3.72 -2.65 -8.57
C ILE A 92 4.78 -3.21 -9.52
N GLU A 93 4.35 -3.84 -10.63
CA GLU A 93 5.24 -4.37 -11.67
C GLU A 93 6.15 -3.28 -12.26
N LEU A 94 5.59 -2.11 -12.56
CA LEU A 94 6.32 -0.97 -13.11
C LEU A 94 7.30 -0.38 -12.08
N ALA A 95 6.87 -0.22 -10.82
CA ALA A 95 7.75 0.26 -9.76
C ALA A 95 8.96 -0.67 -9.56
N LYS A 96 8.76 -1.99 -9.66
CA LYS A 96 9.86 -2.96 -9.63
C LYS A 96 10.76 -2.87 -10.86
N SER A 97 10.17 -2.74 -12.04
CA SER A 97 10.90 -2.68 -13.32
C SER A 97 11.72 -1.39 -13.46
N ALA A 98 11.26 -0.30 -12.85
CA ALA A 98 11.99 0.96 -12.71
C ALA A 98 13.12 0.90 -11.65
N GLY A 99 13.24 -0.21 -10.90
CA GLY A 99 14.21 -0.33 -9.81
C GLY A 99 13.89 0.50 -8.57
N ILE A 100 12.67 1.03 -8.47
CA ILE A 100 12.23 1.89 -7.35
C ILE A 100 12.01 1.05 -6.09
N ILE A 101 11.40 -0.13 -6.26
CA ILE A 101 11.22 -1.11 -5.18
C ILE A 101 12.09 -2.36 -5.40
N SER A 102 12.45 -3.02 -4.30
CA SER A 102 13.21 -4.28 -4.35
C SER A 102 12.31 -5.46 -4.74
N THR A 103 12.92 -6.59 -5.09
CA THR A 103 12.20 -7.84 -5.39
C THR A 103 11.37 -8.31 -4.20
N ASP A 104 11.89 -8.18 -2.98
CA ASP A 104 11.16 -8.64 -1.79
C ASP A 104 10.02 -7.70 -1.40
N VAL A 105 10.19 -6.38 -1.56
CA VAL A 105 9.07 -5.42 -1.39
C VAL A 105 7.97 -5.71 -2.41
N ARG A 106 8.32 -6.03 -3.66
CA ARG A 106 7.32 -6.46 -4.66
C ARG A 106 6.55 -7.70 -4.19
N LYS A 107 7.23 -8.74 -3.68
CA LYS A 107 6.55 -9.96 -3.20
C LYS A 107 5.55 -9.65 -2.07
N ILE A 108 5.95 -8.79 -1.12
CA ILE A 108 5.06 -8.34 -0.04
C ILE A 108 3.84 -7.64 -0.64
N LEU A 109 4.04 -6.68 -1.55
CA LEU A 109 2.94 -5.93 -2.17
C LEU A 109 2.00 -6.84 -2.98
N ASP A 110 2.53 -7.78 -3.76
CA ASP A 110 1.75 -8.73 -4.56
C ASP A 110 0.89 -9.64 -3.65
N GLU A 111 1.45 -10.13 -2.55
CA GLU A 111 0.70 -10.92 -1.55
C GLU A 111 -0.40 -10.09 -0.87
N LYS A 112 -0.05 -8.90 -0.37
CA LYS A 112 -0.98 -8.04 0.37
C LYS A 112 -2.09 -7.49 -0.55
N LEU A 113 -1.81 -7.25 -1.83
CA LEU A 113 -2.83 -6.92 -2.83
C LEU A 113 -3.89 -8.02 -2.92
N GLY A 114 -3.49 -9.30 -2.96
CA GLY A 114 -4.42 -10.43 -2.98
C GLY A 114 -5.27 -10.53 -1.70
N ILE A 115 -4.66 -10.27 -0.54
CA ILE A 115 -5.36 -10.23 0.76
C ILE A 115 -6.38 -9.08 0.76
N ARG A 116 -6.00 -7.88 0.31
CA ARG A 116 -6.91 -6.74 0.22
C ARG A 116 -8.06 -7.02 -0.73
N ASN A 117 -7.81 -7.60 -1.91
CA ASN A 117 -8.87 -7.98 -2.84
C ASN A 117 -9.88 -8.92 -2.18
N SER A 118 -9.41 -9.91 -1.42
CA SER A 118 -10.28 -10.80 -0.66
C SER A 118 -11.09 -10.08 0.42
N ALA A 119 -10.51 -9.06 1.08
CA ALA A 119 -11.16 -8.26 2.11
C ALA A 119 -12.20 -7.28 1.55
N ALA A 120 -11.98 -6.75 0.35
CA ALA A 120 -12.85 -5.78 -0.33
C ALA A 120 -14.07 -6.42 -1.02
N HIS A 121 -14.02 -7.72 -1.31
CA HIS A 121 -15.16 -8.46 -1.83
C HIS A 121 -15.90 -9.22 -0.72
N PRO A 122 -17.22 -9.50 -0.87
CA PRO A 122 -18.00 -10.33 0.06
C PRO A 122 -17.61 -11.82 -0.08
N SER A 123 -16.33 -12.11 0.11
CA SER A 123 -15.76 -13.45 0.12
C SER A 123 -16.10 -14.16 1.43
N GLY A 124 -16.14 -15.50 1.41
CA GLY A 124 -16.26 -16.31 2.63
C GLY A 124 -15.01 -16.31 3.52
N ILE A 125 -14.00 -15.50 3.22
CA ILE A 125 -12.75 -15.45 3.97
C ILE A 125 -12.97 -14.73 5.31
N VAL A 126 -12.57 -15.40 6.38
CA VAL A 126 -12.51 -14.81 7.73
C VAL A 126 -11.13 -14.20 7.94
N PHE A 127 -11.11 -12.94 8.41
CA PHE A 127 -9.90 -12.24 8.78
C PHE A 127 -9.80 -12.19 10.29
N SER A 128 -8.64 -12.55 10.84
CA SER A 128 -8.38 -12.55 12.27
C SER A 128 -7.48 -11.38 12.67
N GLY A 129 -7.42 -11.10 13.98
CA GLY A 129 -6.51 -10.10 14.53
C GLY A 129 -5.04 -10.38 14.18
N HIS A 130 -4.59 -11.63 14.25
CA HIS A 130 -3.21 -12.00 13.89
C HIS A 130 -2.89 -11.69 12.42
N LYS A 131 -3.74 -12.12 11.49
CA LYS A 131 -3.55 -11.88 10.05
C LYS A 131 -3.54 -10.38 9.74
N THR A 132 -4.40 -9.63 10.42
CA THR A 132 -4.50 -8.18 10.22
C THR A 132 -3.29 -7.44 10.82
N THR A 133 -2.78 -7.88 11.96
CA THR A 133 -1.55 -7.34 12.55
C THR A 133 -0.36 -7.54 11.62
N GLU A 134 -0.21 -8.75 11.06
CA GLU A 134 0.85 -9.07 10.12
C GLU A 134 0.75 -8.21 8.85
N PHE A 135 -0.46 -8.04 8.31
CA PHE A 135 -0.73 -7.12 7.20
C PHE A 135 -0.26 -5.68 7.48
N ILE A 136 -0.58 -5.14 8.66
CA ILE A 136 -0.18 -3.78 9.06
C ILE A 136 1.34 -3.69 9.19
N LEU A 137 1.96 -4.63 9.91
CA LEU A 137 3.40 -4.60 10.18
C LEU A 137 4.21 -4.68 8.89
N ASP A 138 3.83 -5.56 7.97
CA ASP A 138 4.53 -5.72 6.70
C ASP A 138 4.50 -4.45 5.87
N LEU A 139 3.32 -3.85 5.68
CA LEU A 139 3.16 -2.69 4.82
C LEU A 139 3.74 -1.43 5.45
N ILE A 140 3.44 -1.17 6.72
CA ILE A 140 3.95 0.04 7.38
C ILE A 140 5.47 -0.02 7.54
N THR A 141 6.02 -1.16 7.99
CA THR A 141 7.46 -1.26 8.26
C THR A 141 8.29 -1.37 6.99
N ASN A 142 7.88 -2.22 6.04
CA ASN A 142 8.70 -2.52 4.86
C ASN A 142 8.41 -1.61 3.66
N VAL A 143 7.34 -0.80 3.72
CA VAL A 143 6.97 0.12 2.65
C VAL A 143 6.90 1.55 3.19
N VAL A 144 5.90 1.90 4.01
CA VAL A 144 5.63 3.30 4.40
C VAL A 144 6.77 3.96 5.19
N LEU A 145 7.46 3.21 6.05
CA LEU A 145 8.61 3.75 6.79
C LEU A 145 9.93 3.69 6.01
N LYS A 146 9.93 3.07 4.83
CA LYS A 146 11.13 2.82 4.02
C LYS A 146 11.27 3.79 2.85
N TYR A 147 10.15 4.16 2.22
CA TYR A 147 10.09 5.07 1.08
C TYR A 147 9.68 6.48 1.53
#